data_AF-A0A838UWI7-F1
#
_entry.id   AF-A0A838UWI7-F1
#
_cell.length_a   1.000
_cell.length_b   1.000
_cell.length_c   1.000
_cell.angle_alpha   90.00
_cell.angle_beta   90.00
_cell.angle_gamma   90.00
#
_symmetry.space_group_name_H-M   'P 1'
#
loop_
_entity.id
_entity.type
_entity.pdbx_description
1 polymer ?
#
loop_
_entity_poly.entity_id
_entity_poly.type
_entity_poly.pdbx_seq_one_letter_code
_entity_poly.pdbx_strand_id
1 'polypeptide(L)'
;MIDLAAIVQSPAMARVAGVLAHLAARGLGTPAVASGFVRCHLLGVPPTDVDIHYVGGIPTATAEAWLRDEVRQAGDAAGEWDIWNFTEHDPRITSTAYGYRVHFVSTIDCVYLGADGALHDLTGRGVADADQRVLALTHLTVTDYPYTPGQLCYLYLEGCRRMYLYGLTPTSASATALRAHTGLWQAAQPADRRYLRDRVRQKLTAEQRAQAQALYARYGWDAVFTPEDGADV
;
A
#
# COMPACT_ATOMS: atom_id res chain seq x y z
N MET A 1 -22.82 3.03 -0.66
CA MET A 1 -22.47 2.18 0.49
C MET A 1 -21.91 0.88 -0.04
N ILE A 2 -20.64 0.63 0.23
CA ILE A 2 -19.94 -0.60 -0.11
C ILE A 2 -20.51 -1.77 0.71
N ASP A 3 -20.86 -2.86 0.04
CA ASP A 3 -21.26 -4.13 0.67
C ASP A 3 -20.04 -5.04 0.85
N LEU A 4 -19.49 -5.07 2.08
CA LEU A 4 -18.33 -5.89 2.40
C LEU A 4 -18.62 -7.39 2.28
N ALA A 5 -19.85 -7.83 2.57
CA ALA A 5 -20.20 -9.24 2.48
C ALA A 5 -20.17 -9.70 1.02
N ALA A 6 -20.70 -8.89 0.11
CA ALA A 6 -20.62 -9.16 -1.33
C ALA A 6 -19.18 -9.17 -1.84
N ILE A 7 -18.31 -8.28 -1.35
CA ILE A 7 -16.89 -8.26 -1.73
C ILE A 7 -16.19 -9.55 -1.26
N VAL A 8 -16.34 -9.92 0.01
CA VAL A 8 -15.72 -11.14 0.59
C VAL A 8 -16.18 -12.40 -0.15
N GLN A 9 -17.44 -12.44 -0.59
CA GLN A 9 -17.99 -13.57 -1.35
C GLN A 9 -17.53 -13.63 -2.81
N SER A 10 -16.77 -12.63 -3.29
CA SER A 10 -16.23 -12.67 -4.65
C SER A 10 -15.26 -13.85 -4.82
N PRO A 11 -15.24 -14.50 -6.00
CA PRO A 11 -14.33 -15.64 -6.24
C PRO A 11 -12.85 -15.31 -6.00
N ALA A 12 -12.44 -14.07 -6.26
CA ALA A 12 -11.07 -13.60 -6.00
C ALA A 12 -10.78 -13.54 -4.50
N MET A 13 -11.65 -12.93 -3.70
CA MET A 13 -11.48 -12.85 -2.24
C MET A 13 -11.49 -14.23 -1.58
N ALA A 14 -12.43 -15.09 -1.96
CA ALA A 14 -12.52 -16.46 -1.44
C ALA A 14 -11.25 -17.28 -1.74
N ARG A 15 -10.65 -17.10 -2.93
CA ARG A 15 -9.40 -17.75 -3.32
C ARG A 15 -8.23 -17.28 -2.47
N VAL A 16 -8.04 -15.96 -2.35
CA VAL A 16 -6.97 -15.39 -1.52
C VAL A 16 -7.15 -15.82 -0.05
N ALA A 17 -8.38 -15.80 0.48
CA ALA A 17 -8.68 -16.27 1.82
C ALA A 17 -8.26 -17.74 2.04
N GLY A 18 -8.52 -18.62 1.06
CA GLY A 18 -8.08 -20.01 1.10
C GLY A 18 -6.55 -20.15 1.18
N VAL A 19 -5.82 -19.40 0.34
CA VAL A 19 -4.35 -19.36 0.39
C VAL A 19 -3.85 -18.86 1.74
N LEU A 20 -4.43 -17.78 2.27
CA LEU A 20 -4.07 -17.25 3.59
C LEU A 20 -4.31 -18.27 4.72
N ALA A 21 -5.45 -18.97 4.68
CA ALA A 21 -5.78 -20.00 5.67
C ALA A 21 -4.79 -21.17 5.63
N HIS A 22 -4.38 -21.61 4.44
CA HIS A 22 -3.37 -22.67 4.30
C HIS A 22 -1.98 -22.22 4.77
N LEU A 23 -1.55 -21.01 4.41
CA LEU A 23 -0.29 -20.44 4.91
C LEU A 23 -0.29 -20.34 6.44
N ALA A 24 -1.39 -19.91 7.04
CA ALA A 24 -1.56 -19.89 8.49
C ALA A 24 -1.49 -21.30 9.09
N ALA A 25 -2.13 -22.29 8.47
CA ALA A 25 -2.06 -23.69 8.89
C ALA A 25 -0.65 -24.29 8.80
N ARG A 26 0.21 -23.77 7.91
CA ARG A 26 1.64 -24.11 7.82
C ARG A 26 2.51 -23.40 8.86
N GLY A 27 1.93 -22.56 9.72
CA GLY A 27 2.61 -21.86 10.80
C GLY A 27 3.03 -20.43 10.48
N LEU A 28 2.55 -19.85 9.37
CA LEU A 28 2.80 -18.45 9.06
C LEU A 28 2.00 -17.54 10.02
N GLY A 29 2.66 -16.56 10.64
CA GLY A 29 2.05 -15.72 11.68
C GLY A 29 1.11 -14.64 11.11
N THR A 30 -0.19 -14.79 11.33
CA THR A 30 -1.24 -13.82 10.92
C THR A 30 -1.06 -13.26 9.50
N PRO A 31 -1.03 -14.11 8.46
CA PRO A 31 -0.90 -13.64 7.09
C PRO A 31 -2.18 -12.91 6.68
N ALA A 32 -2.00 -11.79 5.97
CA ALA A 32 -3.09 -10.97 5.48
C ALA A 32 -2.73 -10.30 4.15
N VAL A 33 -3.74 -9.87 3.41
CA VAL A 33 -3.61 -9.07 2.18
C VAL A 33 -4.31 -7.74 2.36
N ALA A 34 -3.68 -6.65 1.93
CA ALA A 34 -4.19 -5.30 2.09
C ALA A 34 -3.72 -4.40 0.94
N SER A 35 -3.92 -3.07 1.01
CA SER A 35 -3.47 -2.12 -0.03
C SER A 35 -4.01 -2.48 -1.42
N GLY A 36 -3.16 -2.74 -2.42
CA GLY A 36 -3.50 -2.85 -3.84
C GLY A 36 -4.72 -3.72 -4.10
N PHE A 37 -4.65 -4.97 -3.66
CA PHE A 37 -5.72 -5.94 -3.85
C PHE A 37 -7.05 -5.49 -3.24
N VAL A 38 -7.07 -5.21 -1.92
CA VAL A 38 -8.31 -4.87 -1.20
C VAL A 38 -8.86 -3.51 -1.63
N ARG A 39 -8.01 -2.48 -1.78
CA ARG A 39 -8.39 -1.17 -2.29
C ARG A 39 -9.07 -1.27 -3.65
N CYS A 40 -8.52 -2.08 -4.56
CA CYS A 40 -9.08 -2.25 -5.88
C CYS A 40 -10.51 -2.79 -5.82
N HIS A 41 -10.75 -3.82 -4.99
CA HIS A 41 -12.10 -4.33 -4.74
C HIS A 41 -13.04 -3.29 -4.12
N LEU A 42 -12.58 -2.51 -3.13
CA LEU A 42 -13.38 -1.45 -2.51
C LEU A 42 -13.74 -0.32 -3.49
N LEU A 43 -12.85 0.00 -4.43
CA LEU A 43 -13.03 1.08 -5.39
C LEU A 43 -13.64 0.62 -6.72
N GLY A 44 -13.95 -0.67 -6.87
CA GLY A 44 -14.55 -1.24 -8.07
C GLY A 44 -13.60 -1.24 -9.28
N VAL A 45 -12.30 -1.37 -9.05
CA VAL A 45 -11.28 -1.48 -10.10
C VAL A 45 -10.58 -2.85 -10.04
N PRO A 46 -10.10 -3.41 -11.16
CA PRO A 46 -9.41 -4.70 -11.13
C PRO A 46 -8.09 -4.63 -10.35
N PRO A 47 -7.80 -5.58 -9.45
CA PRO A 47 -6.47 -5.72 -8.86
C PRO A 47 -5.46 -6.25 -9.90
N THR A 48 -4.19 -5.90 -9.72
CA THR A 48 -3.08 -6.30 -10.61
C THR A 48 -2.23 -7.43 -10.04
N ASP A 49 -2.17 -7.50 -8.72
CA ASP A 49 -1.23 -8.27 -7.90
C ASP A 49 -1.84 -8.57 -6.52
N VAL A 50 -1.27 -9.56 -5.83
CA VAL A 50 -1.62 -9.95 -4.47
C VAL A 50 -0.39 -9.90 -3.59
N ASP A 51 -0.33 -8.91 -2.69
CA ASP A 51 0.76 -8.75 -1.71
C ASP A 51 0.34 -9.28 -0.34
N ILE A 52 0.84 -10.46 0.06
CA ILE A 52 0.64 -11.03 1.38
C ILE A 52 1.68 -10.47 2.35
N HIS A 53 1.24 -10.08 3.55
CA HIS A 53 2.13 -9.60 4.58
C HIS A 53 1.93 -10.40 5.87
N TYR A 54 3.00 -10.55 6.64
CA TYR A 54 2.96 -11.26 7.91
C TYR A 54 4.04 -10.76 8.88
N VAL A 55 3.93 -11.18 10.14
CA VAL A 55 4.94 -11.00 11.19
C VAL A 55 5.20 -12.35 11.82
N GLY A 56 6.47 -12.74 11.96
CA GLY A 56 6.84 -14.00 12.61
C GLY A 56 8.27 -14.43 12.32
N GLY A 57 8.65 -15.58 12.86
CA GLY A 57 10.00 -16.14 12.74
C GLY A 57 10.28 -16.91 11.45
N ILE A 58 9.28 -17.08 10.57
CA ILE A 58 9.48 -17.71 9.26
C ILE A 58 10.16 -16.69 8.34
N PRO A 59 11.26 -17.05 7.65
CA PRO A 59 11.90 -16.13 6.71
C PRO A 59 11.09 -15.88 5.44
N THR A 60 11.22 -14.69 4.83
CA THR A 60 10.48 -14.35 3.59
C THR A 60 10.71 -15.37 2.48
N ALA A 61 11.96 -15.77 2.23
CA ALA A 61 12.28 -16.76 1.20
C ALA A 61 11.61 -18.14 1.43
N THR A 62 11.40 -18.53 2.69
CA THR A 62 10.66 -19.76 3.03
C THR A 62 9.15 -19.58 2.78
N ALA A 63 8.59 -18.44 3.21
CA ALA A 63 7.19 -18.12 2.97
C ALA A 63 6.85 -18.00 1.48
N GLU A 64 7.76 -17.45 0.66
CA GLU A 64 7.63 -17.42 -0.80
C GLU A 64 7.55 -18.81 -1.42
N ALA A 65 8.36 -19.77 -0.94
CA ALA A 65 8.28 -21.14 -1.40
C ALA A 65 6.93 -21.78 -1.06
N TRP A 66 6.41 -21.51 0.14
CA TRP A 66 5.10 -21.98 0.55
C TRP A 66 4.00 -21.34 -0.30
N LEU A 67 4.06 -20.03 -0.54
CA LEU A 67 3.11 -19.33 -1.38
C LEU A 67 3.04 -19.93 -2.79
N ARG A 68 4.21 -20.16 -3.42
CA ARG A 68 4.26 -20.79 -4.75
C ARG A 68 3.59 -22.17 -4.77
N ASP A 69 3.74 -22.96 -3.72
CA ASP A 69 3.06 -24.24 -3.59
C ASP A 69 1.54 -24.07 -3.47
N GLU A 70 1.07 -23.17 -2.62
CA GLU A 70 -0.37 -22.93 -2.41
C GLU A 70 -1.05 -22.39 -3.67
N VAL A 71 -0.42 -21.40 -4.34
CA VAL A 71 -0.93 -20.80 -5.58
C VAL A 71 -1.01 -21.85 -6.69
N ARG A 72 0.01 -22.70 -6.82
CA ARG A 72 0.02 -23.82 -7.77
C ARG A 72 -1.08 -24.84 -7.46
N GLN A 73 -1.30 -25.19 -6.20
CA GLN A 73 -2.35 -26.13 -5.79
C GLN A 73 -3.75 -25.56 -6.00
N ALA A 74 -3.93 -24.26 -5.83
CA ALA A 74 -5.17 -23.55 -6.15
C ALA A 74 -5.47 -23.49 -7.66
N GLY A 75 -4.54 -23.95 -8.50
CA GLY A 75 -4.66 -23.90 -9.96
C GLY A 75 -4.57 -22.48 -10.52
N ASP A 76 -3.94 -21.56 -9.78
CA ASP A 76 -3.84 -20.17 -10.19
C ASP A 76 -2.49 -19.93 -10.87
N ALA A 77 -2.55 -19.49 -12.13
CA ALA A 77 -1.40 -19.11 -12.93
C ALA A 77 -1.46 -17.63 -13.33
N ALA A 78 -2.46 -16.89 -12.85
CA ALA A 78 -2.73 -15.51 -13.26
C ALA A 78 -2.43 -14.52 -12.13
N GLY A 79 -1.70 -13.46 -12.46
CA GLY A 79 -1.33 -12.39 -11.53
C GLY A 79 0.02 -12.60 -10.84
N GLU A 80 0.57 -11.50 -10.36
CA GLU A 80 1.79 -11.49 -9.54
C GLU A 80 1.40 -11.70 -8.06
N TRP A 81 2.07 -12.63 -7.39
CA TRP A 81 1.82 -12.99 -6.00
C TRP A 81 3.11 -12.85 -5.22
N ASP A 82 3.12 -11.92 -4.28
CA ASP A 82 4.27 -11.64 -3.43
C ASP A 82 3.93 -11.85 -1.96
N ILE A 83 4.95 -12.13 -1.16
CA ILE A 83 4.81 -12.28 0.28
C ILE A 83 5.98 -11.65 1.02
N TRP A 84 5.66 -10.97 2.12
CA TRP A 84 6.61 -10.11 2.81
C TRP A 84 6.52 -10.23 4.33
N ASN A 85 7.66 -10.49 4.98
CA ASN A 85 7.75 -10.44 6.45
C ASN A 85 8.08 -9.02 6.91
N PHE A 86 7.14 -8.33 7.56
CA PHE A 86 7.41 -6.99 8.07
C PHE A 86 8.62 -6.95 9.02
N THR A 87 8.82 -8.01 9.82
CA THR A 87 9.87 -8.07 10.86
C THR A 87 11.27 -8.09 10.27
N GLU A 88 11.46 -8.71 9.10
CA GLU A 88 12.76 -8.75 8.42
C GLU A 88 13.18 -7.37 7.89
N HIS A 89 12.21 -6.53 7.57
CA HIS A 89 12.44 -5.20 7.03
C HIS A 89 12.47 -4.12 8.08
N ASP A 90 11.66 -4.28 9.11
CA ASP A 90 11.66 -3.41 10.26
C ASP A 90 11.31 -4.20 11.54
N PRO A 91 12.29 -4.48 12.42
CA PRO A 91 12.05 -5.25 13.64
C PRO A 91 11.17 -4.51 14.66
N ARG A 92 10.86 -3.22 14.45
CA ARG A 92 9.90 -2.46 15.28
C ARG A 92 8.46 -2.85 14.98
N ILE A 93 8.20 -3.50 13.85
CA ILE A 93 6.86 -3.94 13.47
C ILE A 93 6.55 -5.28 14.15
N THR A 94 5.73 -5.23 15.20
CA THR A 94 5.42 -6.38 16.06
C THR A 94 4.13 -7.11 15.70
N SER A 95 3.34 -6.59 14.76
CA SER A 95 2.14 -7.24 14.25
C SER A 95 1.85 -6.80 12.82
N THR A 96 1.19 -7.67 12.04
CA THR A 96 0.76 -7.35 10.67
C THR A 96 -0.14 -6.10 10.64
N ALA A 97 -1.05 -5.98 11.62
CA ALA A 97 -1.93 -4.83 11.77
C ALA A 97 -1.16 -3.51 11.99
N TYR A 98 -0.14 -3.52 12.84
CA TYR A 98 0.72 -2.35 13.05
C TYR A 98 1.55 -2.03 11.80
N GLY A 99 2.07 -3.05 11.11
CA GLY A 99 2.76 -2.88 9.82
C GLY A 99 1.92 -2.16 8.78
N TYR A 100 0.64 -2.51 8.65
CA TYR A 100 -0.29 -1.79 7.78
C TYR A 100 -0.52 -0.35 8.20
N ARG A 101 -0.66 -0.07 9.50
CA ARG A 101 -0.81 1.33 9.97
C ARG A 101 0.43 2.17 9.65
N VAL A 102 1.62 1.58 9.79
CA VAL A 102 2.89 2.28 9.60
C VAL A 102 3.21 2.50 8.13
N HIS A 103 3.14 1.46 7.30
CA HIS A 103 3.70 1.48 5.95
C HIS A 103 2.70 1.88 4.87
N PHE A 104 1.39 1.83 5.15
CA PHE A 104 0.40 2.06 4.12
C PHE A 104 -0.07 3.50 4.06
N VAL A 105 -0.47 3.90 2.85
CA VAL A 105 -0.59 5.30 2.48
C VAL A 105 -1.85 5.91 3.07
N SER A 106 -2.97 5.21 2.93
CA SER A 106 -4.28 5.73 3.31
C SER A 106 -5.11 4.75 4.12
N THR A 107 -6.13 5.27 4.80
CA THR A 107 -7.08 4.45 5.58
C THR A 107 -7.71 3.33 4.74
N ILE A 108 -7.98 3.60 3.46
CA ILE A 108 -8.48 2.60 2.49
C ILE A 108 -7.47 1.45 2.34
N ASP A 109 -6.17 1.76 2.29
CA ASP A 109 -5.13 0.75 2.15
C ASP A 109 -5.04 -0.15 3.38
N CYS A 110 -5.44 0.35 4.55
CA CYS A 110 -5.43 -0.38 5.82
C CYS A 110 -6.65 -1.29 6.05
N VAL A 111 -7.54 -1.41 5.06
CA VAL A 111 -8.54 -2.49 5.04
C VAL A 111 -7.85 -3.75 4.52
N TYR A 112 -7.95 -4.85 5.25
CA TYR A 112 -7.23 -6.09 4.94
C TYR A 112 -8.13 -7.32 4.98
N LEU A 113 -7.82 -8.31 4.14
CA LEU A 113 -8.36 -9.66 4.20
C LEU A 113 -7.47 -10.52 5.10
N GLY A 114 -8.04 -11.07 6.16
CA GLY A 114 -7.34 -11.97 7.08
C GLY A 114 -7.42 -13.45 6.66
N ALA A 115 -6.61 -14.29 7.30
CA ALA A 115 -6.69 -15.75 7.19
C ALA A 115 -8.00 -16.35 7.72
N ASP A 116 -8.80 -15.58 8.47
CA ASP A 116 -10.16 -15.91 8.87
C ASP A 116 -11.19 -15.72 7.74
N GLY A 117 -10.75 -15.23 6.58
CA GLY A 117 -11.59 -14.97 5.42
C GLY A 117 -12.46 -13.72 5.56
N ALA A 118 -12.21 -12.87 6.56
CA ALA A 118 -12.96 -11.64 6.78
C ALA A 118 -12.15 -10.40 6.36
N LEU A 119 -12.87 -9.35 5.96
CA LEU A 119 -12.29 -8.01 5.81
C LEU A 119 -12.32 -7.27 7.14
N HIS A 120 -11.19 -6.66 7.47
CA HIS A 120 -10.97 -5.92 8.71
C HIS A 120 -10.54 -4.50 8.39
N ASP A 121 -11.21 -3.50 8.99
CA ASP A 121 -10.85 -2.09 8.84
C ASP A 121 -10.08 -1.62 10.08
N LEU A 122 -8.75 -1.59 9.97
CA LEU A 122 -7.87 -1.22 11.09
C LEU A 122 -8.05 0.21 11.59
N THR A 123 -8.60 1.07 10.75
CA THR A 123 -8.74 2.50 11.03
C THR A 123 -10.15 2.87 11.47
N GLY A 124 -11.11 1.94 11.31
CA GLY A 124 -12.54 2.19 11.47
C GLY A 124 -13.10 3.17 10.44
N ARG A 125 -12.36 3.43 9.36
CA ARG A 125 -12.68 4.48 8.37
C ARG A 125 -12.42 4.07 6.93
N GLY A 126 -11.51 3.14 6.66
CA GLY A 126 -11.07 2.80 5.31
C GLY A 126 -12.22 2.43 4.37
N VAL A 127 -13.23 1.70 4.84
CA VAL A 127 -14.40 1.35 4.02
C VAL A 127 -15.27 2.57 3.71
N ALA A 128 -15.50 3.43 4.70
CA ALA A 128 -16.28 4.66 4.51
C ALA A 128 -15.54 5.66 3.62
N ASP A 129 -14.22 5.82 3.82
CA ASP A 129 -13.38 6.67 3.01
C ASP A 129 -13.32 6.14 1.56
N ALA A 130 -13.36 4.83 1.32
CA ALA A 130 -13.49 4.26 -0.03
C ALA A 130 -14.84 4.59 -0.69
N ASP A 131 -15.96 4.41 0.01
CA ASP A 131 -17.30 4.74 -0.48
C ASP A 131 -17.42 6.23 -0.84
N GLN A 132 -16.77 7.10 -0.06
CA GLN A 132 -16.76 8.55 -0.25
C GLN A 132 -15.65 9.05 -1.19
N ARG A 133 -14.79 8.14 -1.68
CA ARG A 133 -13.58 8.46 -2.47
C ARG A 133 -12.70 9.53 -1.82
N VAL A 134 -12.35 9.29 -0.55
CA VAL A 134 -11.55 10.19 0.29
C VAL A 134 -10.16 9.62 0.53
N LEU A 135 -9.13 10.46 0.44
CA LEU A 135 -7.77 10.14 0.88
C LEU A 135 -7.53 10.68 2.31
N ALA A 136 -7.55 9.79 3.30
CA ALA A 136 -7.05 10.06 4.64
C ALA A 136 -5.68 9.39 4.81
N LEU A 137 -4.61 10.17 5.02
CA LEU A 137 -3.26 9.62 5.17
C LEU A 137 -3.10 8.93 6.53
N THR A 138 -2.72 7.65 6.53
CA THR A 138 -2.71 6.83 7.74
C THR A 138 -1.67 7.28 8.76
N HIS A 139 -0.48 7.65 8.31
CA HIS A 139 0.64 8.02 9.19
C HIS A 139 0.34 9.22 10.10
N LEU A 140 -0.66 10.05 9.76
CA LEU A 140 -1.09 11.16 10.61
C LEU A 140 -1.71 10.71 11.93
N THR A 141 -2.10 9.42 12.03
CA THR A 141 -2.64 8.81 13.25
C THR A 141 -1.63 7.91 13.97
N VAL A 142 -0.42 7.78 13.43
CA VAL A 142 0.67 6.96 13.98
C VAL A 142 1.67 7.90 14.67
N THR A 143 1.73 7.84 16.00
CA THR A 143 2.54 8.79 16.80
C THR A 143 3.80 8.17 17.39
N ASP A 144 3.90 6.85 17.39
CA ASP A 144 4.94 6.05 18.03
C ASP A 144 5.98 5.49 17.05
N TYR A 145 5.77 5.65 15.75
CA TYR A 145 6.72 5.23 14.73
C TYR A 145 7.62 6.38 14.27
N PRO A 146 8.96 6.27 14.39
CA PRO A 146 9.87 7.34 14.04
C PRO A 146 10.18 7.30 12.54
N TYR A 147 9.28 7.88 11.74
CA TYR A 147 9.45 7.95 10.29
C TYR A 147 10.70 8.75 9.90
N THR A 148 11.45 8.25 8.92
CA THR A 148 12.48 9.04 8.25
C THR A 148 11.85 10.02 7.25
N PRO A 149 12.55 11.11 6.87
CA PRO A 149 12.07 12.00 5.82
C PRO A 149 11.76 11.28 4.50
N GLY A 150 12.59 10.30 4.10
CA GLY A 150 12.36 9.50 2.89
C GLY A 150 11.08 8.67 2.96
N GLN A 151 10.76 8.07 4.12
CA GLN A 151 9.52 7.32 4.32
C GLN A 151 8.29 8.23 4.24
N LEU A 152 8.34 9.42 4.83
CA LEU A 152 7.24 10.38 4.72
C LEU A 152 7.08 10.90 3.29
N CYS A 153 8.18 11.20 2.59
CA CYS A 153 8.14 11.55 1.16
C CYS A 153 7.46 10.45 0.34
N TYR A 154 7.79 9.17 0.58
CA TYR A 154 7.13 8.03 -0.06
C TYR A 154 5.60 8.08 0.15
N LEU A 155 5.15 8.23 1.40
CA LEU A 155 3.73 8.25 1.73
C LEU A 155 2.99 9.43 1.07
N TYR A 156 3.58 10.62 1.06
CA TYR A 156 2.98 11.78 0.41
C TYR A 156 2.93 11.65 -1.11
N LEU A 157 4.02 11.19 -1.75
CA LEU A 157 4.07 10.96 -3.20
C LEU A 157 3.10 9.86 -3.64
N GLU A 158 3.04 8.76 -2.90
CA GLU A 158 2.08 7.71 -3.15
C GLU A 158 0.64 8.21 -2.90
N GLY A 159 0.40 9.07 -1.90
CA GLY A 159 -0.88 9.74 -1.67
C GLY A 159 -1.34 10.55 -2.88
N CYS A 160 -0.45 11.37 -3.45
CA CYS A 160 -0.68 12.05 -4.72
C CYS A 160 -1.02 11.07 -5.86
N ARG A 161 -0.31 9.94 -5.94
CA ARG A 161 -0.61 8.90 -6.93
C ARG A 161 -2.02 8.32 -6.78
N ARG A 162 -2.49 8.07 -5.54
CA ARG A 162 -3.85 7.54 -5.30
C ARG A 162 -4.92 8.55 -5.69
N MET A 163 -4.71 9.83 -5.35
CA MET A 163 -5.64 10.90 -5.75
C MET A 163 -5.77 10.95 -7.27
N TYR A 164 -4.65 10.85 -7.99
CA TYR A 164 -4.66 10.82 -9.46
C TYR A 164 -5.34 9.56 -10.03
N LEU A 165 -4.89 8.37 -9.65
CA LEU A 165 -5.35 7.12 -10.27
C LEU A 165 -6.79 6.75 -9.93
N TYR A 166 -7.24 7.09 -8.73
CA TYR A 166 -8.54 6.65 -8.22
C TYR A 166 -9.53 7.81 -7.99
N GLY A 167 -9.14 9.04 -8.35
CA GLY A 167 -10.00 10.21 -8.20
C GLY A 167 -10.33 10.51 -6.73
N LEU A 168 -9.41 10.22 -5.80
CA LEU A 168 -9.65 10.47 -4.38
C LEU A 168 -9.49 11.96 -4.04
N THR A 169 -10.36 12.47 -3.18
CA THR A 169 -10.24 13.81 -2.61
C THR A 169 -9.61 13.73 -1.22
N PRO A 170 -8.53 14.46 -0.91
CA PRO A 170 -7.92 14.37 0.40
C PRO A 170 -8.79 15.01 1.47
N THR A 171 -8.77 14.46 2.68
CA THR A 171 -9.32 15.15 3.86
C THR A 171 -8.59 16.47 4.08
N SER A 172 -9.21 17.38 4.85
CA SER A 172 -8.56 18.65 5.22
C SER A 172 -7.21 18.43 5.92
N ALA A 173 -7.13 17.42 6.81
CA ALA A 173 -5.88 17.07 7.50
C ALA A 173 -4.81 16.57 6.51
N SER A 174 -5.16 15.62 5.62
CA SER A 174 -4.25 15.12 4.57
C SER A 174 -3.77 16.24 3.65
N ALA A 175 -4.67 17.11 3.21
CA ALA A 175 -4.36 18.20 2.29
C ALA A 175 -3.42 19.23 2.94
N THR A 176 -3.64 19.54 4.23
CA THR A 176 -2.74 20.40 5.01
C THR A 176 -1.37 19.75 5.18
N ALA A 177 -1.33 18.47 5.56
CA ALA A 177 -0.08 17.75 5.72
C ALA A 177 0.73 17.67 4.42
N LEU A 178 0.09 17.37 3.29
CA LEU A 178 0.71 17.33 1.97
C LEU A 178 1.40 18.65 1.62
N ARG A 179 0.76 19.80 1.88
CA ARG A 179 1.34 21.13 1.61
C ARG A 179 2.42 21.53 2.60
N ALA A 180 2.25 21.18 3.88
CA ALA A 180 3.15 21.62 4.95
C ALA A 180 4.51 20.91 4.93
N HIS A 181 4.59 19.70 4.37
CA HIS A 181 5.76 18.83 4.50
C HIS A 181 6.60 18.67 3.23
N THR A 182 6.45 19.58 2.26
CA THR A 182 7.24 19.54 1.02
C THR A 182 8.75 19.70 1.28
N GLY A 183 9.12 20.39 2.37
CA GLY A 183 10.52 20.50 2.82
C GLY A 183 11.19 19.15 3.15
N LEU A 184 10.41 18.09 3.39
CA LEU A 184 10.95 16.74 3.60
C LEU A 184 11.70 16.22 2.38
N TRP A 185 11.37 16.68 1.16
CA TRP A 185 12.08 16.32 -0.05
C TRP A 185 13.57 16.66 0.05
N GLN A 186 13.89 17.85 0.56
CA GLN A 186 15.27 18.30 0.74
C GLN A 186 15.95 17.61 1.94
N ALA A 187 15.17 17.23 2.96
CA ALA A 187 15.67 16.49 4.12
C ALA A 187 15.90 14.99 3.85
N ALA A 188 15.30 14.43 2.80
CA ALA A 188 15.52 13.04 2.39
C ALA A 188 16.95 12.83 1.88
N GLN A 189 17.48 11.61 2.02
CA GLN A 189 18.81 11.30 1.49
C GLN A 189 18.77 11.34 -0.05
N PRO A 190 19.88 11.69 -0.73
CA PRO A 190 19.93 11.67 -2.20
C PRO A 190 19.53 10.32 -2.82
N ALA A 191 19.92 9.21 -2.18
CA ALA A 191 19.53 7.87 -2.60
C ALA A 191 18.00 7.66 -2.52
N ASP A 192 17.35 8.15 -1.46
CA ASP A 192 15.90 8.08 -1.33
C ASP A 192 15.20 8.90 -2.42
N ARG A 193 15.66 10.13 -2.68
CA ARG A 193 15.08 10.97 -3.75
C ARG A 193 15.18 10.30 -5.12
N ARG A 194 16.34 9.71 -5.45
CA ARG A 194 16.54 8.95 -6.69
C ARG A 194 15.57 7.78 -6.78
N TYR A 195 15.53 6.95 -5.73
CA TYR A 195 14.61 5.82 -5.64
C TYR A 195 13.14 6.24 -5.82
N LEU A 196 12.70 7.30 -5.14
CA LEU A 196 11.32 7.79 -5.20
C LEU A 196 10.96 8.31 -6.60
N ARG A 197 11.88 9.03 -7.26
CA ARG A 197 11.73 9.47 -8.64
C ARG A 197 11.55 8.29 -9.59
N ASP A 198 12.44 7.30 -9.50
CA ASP A 198 12.39 6.12 -10.36
C ASP A 198 11.13 5.30 -10.10
N ARG A 199 10.68 5.22 -8.85
CA ARG A 199 9.43 4.54 -8.50
C ARG A 199 8.20 5.23 -9.11
N VAL A 200 8.13 6.55 -9.08
CA VAL A 200 7.04 7.29 -9.76
C VAL A 200 7.10 7.07 -11.28
N ARG A 201 8.31 7.02 -11.87
CA ARG A 201 8.50 6.73 -13.31
C ARG A 201 8.06 5.32 -13.69
N GLN A 202 8.31 4.33 -12.84
CA GLN A 202 7.90 2.94 -13.08
C GLN A 202 6.38 2.74 -12.89
N LYS A 203 5.78 3.43 -11.91
CA LYS A 203 4.36 3.22 -11.55
C LYS A 203 3.35 4.04 -12.35
N LEU A 204 3.79 5.02 -13.13
CA LEU A 204 2.94 5.84 -13.99
C LEU A 204 3.48 5.82 -15.42
N THR A 205 2.62 5.64 -16.42
CA THR A 205 3.01 5.79 -17.83
C THR A 205 3.46 7.22 -18.15
N ALA A 206 4.13 7.43 -19.29
CA ALA A 206 4.55 8.78 -19.69
C ALA A 206 3.38 9.77 -19.79
N GLU A 207 2.25 9.34 -20.36
CA GLU A 207 1.01 10.12 -20.42
C GLU A 207 0.45 10.40 -19.03
N GLN A 208 0.38 9.37 -18.17
CA GLN A 208 -0.11 9.54 -16.80
C GLN A 208 0.76 10.51 -15.99
N ARG A 209 2.08 10.49 -16.18
CA ARG A 209 2.99 11.43 -15.51
C ARG A 209 2.72 12.87 -15.94
N ALA A 210 2.54 13.12 -17.24
CA ALA A 210 2.23 14.46 -17.74
C ALA A 210 0.92 15.00 -17.14
N GLN A 211 -0.09 14.14 -16.99
CA GLN A 211 -1.37 14.51 -16.38
C GLN A 211 -1.27 14.66 -14.84
N ALA A 212 -0.57 13.74 -14.17
CA ALA A 212 -0.43 13.73 -12.72
C ALA A 212 0.42 14.89 -12.21
N GLN A 213 1.35 15.42 -13.01
CA GLN A 213 2.26 16.50 -12.61
C GLN A 213 1.52 17.71 -12.05
N ALA A 214 0.40 18.13 -12.67
CA ALA A 214 -0.40 19.25 -12.18
C ALA A 214 -0.99 18.99 -10.78
N LEU A 215 -1.40 17.75 -10.52
CA LEU A 215 -1.91 17.35 -9.20
C LEU A 215 -0.80 17.36 -8.16
N TYR A 216 0.39 16.84 -8.48
CA TYR A 216 1.53 16.88 -7.58
C TYR A 216 1.98 18.32 -7.29
N ALA A 217 2.05 19.17 -8.31
CA ALA A 217 2.37 20.59 -8.19
C ALA A 217 1.39 21.35 -7.28
N ARG A 218 0.08 21.05 -7.37
CA ARG A 218 -0.94 21.62 -6.49
C ARG A 218 -0.65 21.40 -4.99
N TYR A 219 0.07 20.33 -4.65
CA TYR A 219 0.48 20.02 -3.29
C TYR A 219 1.98 20.24 -3.02
N GLY A 220 2.72 20.77 -4.00
CA GLY A 220 4.16 21.09 -3.89
C GLY A 220 5.10 19.89 -3.98
N TRP A 221 4.69 18.81 -4.65
CA TRP A 221 5.46 17.58 -4.84
C TRP A 221 5.95 17.36 -6.27
N ASP A 222 5.93 18.39 -7.11
CA ASP A 222 6.33 18.33 -8.52
C ASP A 222 7.85 18.12 -8.73
N ALA A 223 8.66 18.40 -7.71
CA ALA A 223 10.11 18.15 -7.72
C ALA A 223 10.48 16.68 -8.01
N VAL A 224 9.55 15.74 -7.81
CA VAL A 224 9.75 14.33 -8.17
C VAL A 224 9.87 14.13 -9.69
N PHE A 225 9.30 15.02 -10.51
CA PHE A 225 9.34 14.94 -11.97
C PHE A 225 10.55 15.64 -12.57
N THR A 226 11.19 16.56 -11.85
CA THR A 226 12.42 17.22 -12.30
C THR A 226 13.62 16.27 -12.20
N PRO A 227 14.42 16.12 -13.28
CA PRO A 227 15.74 15.51 -13.19
C PRO A 227 16.61 16.23 -12.14
N GLU A 228 17.49 15.51 -11.45
CA GLU A 228 18.57 16.16 -10.69
C GLU A 228 19.66 16.61 -11.66
N ASP A 229 20.18 17.83 -11.49
CA ASP A 229 21.33 18.32 -12.25
C ASP A 229 22.48 17.30 -12.17
N GLY A 230 22.94 16.83 -13.32
CA GLY A 230 24.03 15.85 -13.42
C GLY A 230 23.61 14.37 -13.45
N ALA A 231 22.32 14.05 -13.60
CA ALA A 231 21.84 12.67 -13.71
C ALA A 231 21.65 12.15 -15.16
N ASP A 232 22.09 12.89 -16.18
CA ASP A 232 22.16 12.44 -17.57
C ASP A 232 23.58 12.67 -18.15
N VAL A 233 24.48 11.71 -17.88
CA VAL A 233 25.51 11.22 -18.81
C VAL A 233 25.56 9.69 -18.68
#